data_AF-A0A379F5L3-F1
#
_entry.id   AF-A0A379F5L3-F1
#
_cell.length_a   1.000
_cell.length_b   1.000
_cell.length_c   1.000
_cell.angle_alpha   90.00
_cell.angle_beta   90.00
_cell.angle_gamma   90.00
#
_symmetry.space_group_name_H-M   'P 1'
#
loop_
_entity.id
_entity.type
_entity.pdbx_description
1 polymer ?
#
loop_
_entity_poly.entity_id
_entity_poly.type
_entity_poly.pdbx_seq_one_letter_code
_entity_poly.pdbx_strand_id
1 'polypeptide(L)'
;MMTASKFGIGQQVRHKLLGYLGVIVDVDAEYSFDQPNEDDIASNVTLRAAPWYHVVMEDDEGQPVHTYLAEAQITYEVSDEHLDNDSLDELSQSIRSQLQAPRLRN
;
A
#
# COMPACT_ATOMS: atom_id res chain seq x y z
N MET A 1 15.31 -13.95 -7.46
CA MET A 1 15.67 -12.57 -7.85
C MET A 1 14.78 -11.68 -7.00
N MET A 2 15.32 -10.85 -6.10
CA MET A 2 14.49 -9.93 -5.30
C MET A 2 13.92 -8.89 -6.26
N THR A 3 12.63 -8.97 -6.54
CA THR A 3 11.93 -8.01 -7.38
C THR A 3 11.93 -6.68 -6.63
N ALA A 4 12.53 -5.63 -7.20
CA ALA A 4 12.48 -4.31 -6.60
C ALA A 4 11.01 -3.85 -6.49
N SER A 5 10.61 -3.38 -5.31
CA SER A 5 9.25 -2.86 -5.07
C SER A 5 8.96 -1.68 -5.99
N LYS A 6 7.81 -1.71 -6.67
CA LYS A 6 7.37 -0.60 -7.52
C LYS A 6 6.90 0.63 -6.74
N PHE A 7 6.42 0.42 -5.51
CA PHE A 7 5.90 1.49 -4.67
C PHE A 7 6.71 1.61 -3.37
N GLY A 8 6.81 2.83 -2.84
CA GLY A 8 7.54 3.12 -1.60
C GLY A 8 6.61 3.42 -0.43
N ILE A 9 7.11 3.25 0.80
CA ILE A 9 6.40 3.66 2.02
C ILE A 9 6.20 5.18 2.02
N GLY A 10 4.99 5.63 2.38
CA GLY A 10 4.54 7.02 2.31
C GLY A 10 4.10 7.47 0.92
N GLN A 11 4.10 6.59 -0.09
CA GLN A 11 3.61 6.93 -1.42
C GLN A 11 2.07 6.83 -1.46
N GLN A 12 1.44 7.82 -2.10
CA GLN A 12 0.02 7.74 -2.45
C GLN A 12 -0.18 6.90 -3.70
N VAL A 13 -1.20 6.06 -3.66
CA VAL A 13 -1.54 5.09 -4.69
C VAL A 13 -3.05 4.98 -4.82
N ARG A 14 -3.52 4.31 -5.88
CA ARG A 14 -4.91 3.91 -5.99
C ARG A 14 -5.08 2.41 -6.08
N HIS A 15 -6.21 1.93 -5.57
CA HIS A 15 -6.66 0.58 -5.89
C HIS A 15 -7.00 0.51 -7.39
N LYS A 16 -6.35 -0.39 -8.13
CA LYS A 16 -6.44 -0.49 -9.59
C LYS A 16 -7.86 -0.74 -10.12
N LEU A 17 -8.65 -1.53 -9.39
CA LEU A 17 -10.03 -1.85 -9.78
C LEU A 17 -11.06 -0.82 -9.26
N LEU A 18 -11.02 -0.51 -7.97
CA LEU A 18 -12.02 0.31 -7.28
C LEU A 18 -11.74 1.82 -7.34
N GLY A 19 -10.49 2.23 -7.60
CA GLY A 19 -10.10 3.63 -7.70
C GLY A 19 -9.91 4.36 -6.37
N TYR A 20 -10.15 3.71 -5.23
CA TYR A 20 -9.93 4.30 -3.90
C TYR A 20 -8.49 4.78 -3.72
N LEU A 21 -8.35 5.97 -3.14
CA LEU A 21 -7.06 6.54 -2.77
C LEU A 21 -6.52 5.81 -1.54
N GLY A 22 -5.21 5.64 -1.49
CA GLY A 22 -4.55 5.14 -0.30
C GLY A 22 -3.08 5.53 -0.20
N VAL A 23 -2.50 5.24 0.96
CA VAL A 23 -1.10 5.50 1.28
C VAL A 23 -0.44 4.19 1.66
N ILE A 24 0.71 3.88 1.04
CA ILE A 24 1.53 2.74 1.42
C ILE A 24 2.14 3.01 2.81
N VAL A 25 1.90 2.14 3.78
CA VAL A 25 2.44 2.28 5.14
C VAL A 25 3.54 1.27 5.46
N ASP A 26 3.54 0.13 4.77
CA ASP A 26 4.57 -0.91 4.91
C ASP A 26 4.63 -1.80 3.66
N VAL A 27 5.71 -2.58 3.52
CA VAL A 27 5.96 -3.45 2.35
C VAL A 27 6.57 -4.77 2.82
N ASP A 28 5.87 -5.87 2.56
CA ASP A 28 6.39 -7.22 2.73
C ASP A 28 6.99 -7.73 1.42
N ALA A 29 8.17 -8.35 1.49
CA ALA A 29 8.78 -8.99 0.32
C ALA A 29 7.98 -10.21 -0.17
N GLU A 30 7.24 -10.86 0.74
CA GLU A 30 6.47 -12.08 0.50
C GLU A 30 5.16 -12.02 1.29
N TYR A 31 4.11 -12.70 0.82
CA TYR A 31 2.82 -12.74 1.52
C TYR A 31 2.95 -13.33 2.93
N SER A 32 2.47 -12.58 3.94
CA SER A 32 2.72 -12.87 5.35
C SER A 32 1.56 -13.56 6.10
N PHE A 33 0.40 -13.75 5.47
CA PHE A 33 -0.74 -14.46 6.08
C PHE A 33 -0.68 -15.99 5.88
N ASP A 34 -1.48 -16.71 6.66
CA ASP A 34 -1.57 -18.19 6.62
C ASP A 34 -1.90 -18.72 5.21
N GLN A 35 -1.41 -19.91 4.88
CA GLN A 35 -1.55 -20.45 3.53
C GLN A 35 -3.04 -20.71 3.23
N PRO A 36 -3.57 -20.19 2.11
CA PRO A 36 -4.96 -20.40 1.76
C PRO A 36 -5.16 -21.83 1.26
N ASN A 37 -6.42 -22.29 1.31
CA ASN A 37 -6.83 -23.59 0.80
C ASN A 37 -6.51 -23.74 -0.69
N GLU A 38 -6.41 -24.99 -1.16
CA GLU A 38 -5.91 -25.37 -2.49
C GLU A 38 -6.60 -24.67 -3.68
N ASP A 39 -7.88 -24.29 -3.54
CA ASP A 39 -8.65 -23.57 -4.55
C ASP A 39 -8.19 -22.11 -4.77
N ASP A 40 -7.54 -21.49 -3.80
CA ASP A 40 -7.09 -20.08 -3.88
C ASP A 40 -5.70 -19.94 -4.52
N ILE A 41 -4.96 -21.05 -4.62
CA ILE A 41 -3.50 -21.07 -4.87
C ILE A 41 -3.11 -20.51 -6.24
N ALA A 42 -3.89 -20.73 -7.30
CA ALA A 42 -3.49 -20.39 -8.67
C ALA A 42 -3.43 -18.86 -8.92
N SER A 43 -4.42 -18.11 -8.45
CA SER A 43 -4.35 -16.64 -8.44
C SER A 43 -3.29 -16.13 -7.46
N ASN A 44 -3.08 -16.85 -6.36
CA ASN A 44 -2.13 -16.47 -5.33
C ASN A 44 -0.66 -16.58 -5.79
N VAL A 45 -0.27 -17.61 -6.56
CA VAL A 45 1.14 -17.79 -7.00
C VAL A 45 1.67 -16.60 -7.78
N THR A 46 0.88 -16.06 -8.72
CA THR A 46 1.32 -14.90 -9.53
C THR A 46 1.35 -13.63 -8.68
N LEU A 47 0.38 -13.45 -7.77
CA LEU A 47 0.31 -12.29 -6.88
C LEU A 47 1.40 -12.32 -5.79
N ARG A 48 1.83 -13.51 -5.35
CA ARG A 48 2.94 -13.74 -4.40
C ARG A 48 4.33 -13.61 -4.99
N ALA A 49 4.45 -13.58 -6.32
CA ALA A 49 5.74 -13.41 -6.98
C ALA A 49 6.29 -11.97 -6.88
N ALA A 50 5.48 -11.03 -6.38
CA ALA A 50 5.83 -9.64 -6.15
C ALA A 50 5.58 -9.26 -4.67
N PRO A 51 6.16 -8.13 -4.20
CA PRO A 51 5.93 -7.63 -2.86
C PRO A 51 4.43 -7.37 -2.59
N TRP A 52 4.07 -7.51 -1.32
CA TRP A 52 2.76 -7.17 -0.79
C TRP A 52 2.84 -5.88 0.00
N TYR A 53 1.77 -5.11 -0.04
CA TYR A 53 1.76 -3.75 0.48
C TYR A 53 0.66 -3.60 1.51
N HIS A 54 1.04 -3.01 2.65
CA HIS A 54 0.10 -2.48 3.62
C HIS A 54 -0.32 -1.09 3.16
N VAL A 55 -1.61 -0.92 2.89
CA VAL A 55 -2.16 0.33 2.36
C VAL A 55 -3.30 0.80 3.26
N VAL A 56 -3.23 2.04 3.72
CA VAL A 56 -4.39 2.70 4.33
C VAL A 56 -5.17 3.37 3.21
N MET A 57 -6.40 2.94 2.98
CA MET A 57 -7.28 3.45 1.93
C MET A 57 -8.51 4.12 2.54
N GLU A 58 -9.12 5.04 1.81
CA GLU A 58 -10.42 5.59 2.16
C GLU A 58 -11.53 4.68 1.63
N ASP A 59 -12.50 4.34 2.49
CA ASP A 59 -13.72 3.64 2.06
C ASP A 59 -14.80 4.59 1.52
N ASP A 60 -15.97 4.06 1.19
CA ASP A 60 -17.10 4.86 0.66
C ASP A 60 -17.62 5.92 1.65
N GLU A 61 -17.35 5.74 2.95
CA GLU A 61 -17.76 6.66 4.02
C GLU A 61 -16.66 7.69 4.36
N GLY A 62 -15.53 7.69 3.65
CA GLY A 62 -14.42 8.58 3.97
C GLY A 62 -13.52 8.06 5.10
N GLN A 63 -13.69 6.82 5.55
CA GLN A 63 -12.97 6.30 6.71
C GLN A 63 -11.65 5.62 6.29
N PRO A 64 -10.55 5.82 7.02
CA PRO A 64 -9.29 5.15 6.75
C PRO A 64 -9.36 3.67 7.15
N VAL A 65 -9.28 2.79 6.17
CA VAL A 65 -9.28 1.33 6.33
C VAL A 65 -7.90 0.77 5.96
N HIS A 66 -7.34 -0.04 6.85
CA HIS A 66 -6.09 -0.75 6.58
C HIS A 66 -6.36 -1.99 5.73
N THR A 67 -5.67 -2.09 4.60
CA THR A 67 -5.83 -3.14 3.60
C THR A 67 -4.48 -3.75 3.22
N TYR A 68 -4.53 -5.01 2.79
CA TYR A 68 -3.36 -5.76 2.37
C TYR A 68 -3.51 -6.15 0.89
N LEU A 69 -2.67 -5.57 0.05
CA LEU A 69 -2.81 -5.64 -1.41
C LEU A 69 -1.54 -6.17 -2.08
N ALA A 70 -1.73 -6.99 -3.10
CA ALA A 70 -0.64 -7.38 -3.99
C ALA A 70 -0.26 -6.22 -4.92
N GLU A 71 1.00 -6.16 -5.35
CA GLU A 71 1.49 -5.11 -6.28
C GLU A 71 0.61 -4.93 -7.53
N ALA A 72 0.05 -6.03 -8.05
CA ALA A 72 -0.79 -6.02 -9.26
C ALA A 72 -2.15 -5.31 -9.07
N GLN A 73 -2.60 -5.14 -7.82
CA GLN A 73 -3.85 -4.47 -7.45
C GLN A 73 -3.67 -2.97 -7.21
N ILE A 74 -2.44 -2.47 -7.29
CA ILE A 74 -2.09 -1.08 -6.99
C ILE A 74 -1.71 -0.37 -8.29
N THR A 75 -2.09 0.90 -8.41
CA THR A 75 -1.64 1.80 -9.47
C THR A 75 -1.15 3.12 -8.90
N TYR A 76 -0.35 3.84 -9.68
CA TYR A 76 0.17 5.15 -9.30
C TYR A 76 -0.97 6.15 -9.08
N GLU A 77 -0.82 6.97 -8.06
CA GLU A 77 -1.55 8.23 -7.97
C GLU A 77 -0.75 9.37 -8.61
N VAL A 78 -1.43 10.23 -9.35
CA VAL A 78 -0.82 11.35 -10.11
C VAL A 78 -0.97 12.71 -9.42
N SER A 79 -1.93 12.84 -8.51
CA SER A 79 -2.18 14.06 -7.74
C SER A 79 -1.54 13.93 -6.35
N ASP A 80 -0.96 15.02 -5.85
CA ASP A 80 -0.36 15.09 -4.49
C ASP A 80 -1.27 15.86 -3.51
N GLU A 81 -2.46 16.30 -3.95
CA GLU A 81 -3.46 16.97 -3.12
C GLU A 81 -4.88 16.51 -3.52
N HIS A 82 -5.70 16.17 -2.53
CA HIS A 82 -7.07 15.68 -2.71
C HIS A 82 -8.04 16.39 -1.76
N LEU A 83 -8.89 17.27 -2.31
CA LEU A 83 -9.83 18.10 -1.53
C LEU A 83 -10.75 17.29 -0.60
N ASP A 84 -11.18 16.11 -1.04
CA ASP A 84 -12.07 15.23 -0.28
C ASP A 84 -11.31 14.23 0.61
N ASN A 85 -9.98 14.15 0.54
CA ASN A 85 -9.16 13.10 1.17
C ASN A 85 -7.95 13.69 1.93
N ASP A 86 -8.13 14.86 2.56
CA ASP A 86 -7.08 15.61 3.27
C ASP A 86 -6.37 14.75 4.34
N SER A 87 -7.11 13.84 5.00
CA SER A 87 -6.56 12.91 6.00
C SER A 87 -5.49 11.98 5.41
N LEU A 88 -5.63 11.56 4.15
CA LEU A 88 -4.64 10.71 3.47
C LEU A 88 -3.43 11.51 2.99
N ASP A 89 -3.63 12.77 2.59
CA ASP A 89 -2.52 13.70 2.31
C ASP A 89 -1.67 13.92 3.57
N GLU A 90 -2.29 14.22 4.71
CA GLU A 90 -1.60 14.37 5.99
C GLU A 90 -0.86 13.08 6.39
N LEU A 91 -1.47 11.91 6.20
CA LEU A 91 -0.84 10.62 6.49
C LEU A 91 0.40 10.39 5.61
N SER A 92 0.29 10.61 4.31
CA SER A 92 1.38 10.53 3.34
C SER A 92 2.56 11.41 3.76
N GLN A 93 2.29 12.69 4.05
CA GLN A 93 3.30 13.64 4.49
C GLN A 93 3.94 13.25 5.82
N SER A 94 3.14 12.81 6.79
CA SER A 94 3.62 12.35 8.10
C SER A 94 4.58 11.17 7.97
N ILE A 95 4.23 10.16 7.17
CA ILE A 95 5.07 8.97 6.94
C ILE A 95 6.37 9.38 6.22
N ARG A 96 6.28 10.18 5.15
CA ARG A 96 7.46 10.67 4.42
C ARG A 96 8.41 11.44 5.35
N SER A 97 7.87 12.28 6.24
CA SER A 97 8.64 13.01 7.23
C SER A 97 9.33 12.08 8.24
N GLN A 98 8.63 11.07 8.75
CA GLN A 98 9.21 10.07 9.66
C GLN A 98 10.33 9.24 9.03
N LEU A 99 10.24 8.96 7.72
CA LEU A 99 11.29 8.25 6.98
C LEU A 99 12.54 9.12 6.76
N GLN A 100 12.36 10.44 6.63
CA GLN A 100 13.45 11.40 6.46
C GLN A 100 14.08 11.83 7.78
N ALA A 101 13.33 11.73 8.88
CA ALA A 101 13.86 12.06 10.20
C ALA A 101 15.08 11.18 10.50
N PRO A 102 16.23 11.78 10.87
CA PRO A 102 17.38 11.00 11.26
C PRO A 102 16.96 10.15 12.46
N ARG A 103 16.94 8.82 12.28
CA ARG A 103 16.72 7.90 13.39
C ARG A 103 17.84 8.16 14.39
N LEU A 104 17.52 8.91 15.45
CA LEU A 104 18.38 9.09 16.62
C LEU A 104 18.57 7.71 17.21
N ARG A 105 19.63 7.04 16.76
CA ARG A 105 20.07 5.75 17.25
C ARG A 105 20.79 6.02 18.56
N ASN A 106 20.03 5.96 19.65
CA ASN A 106 20.58 5.79 21.00
C ASN A 106 20.87 4.31 21.25
#